data_AF-A0A7S4MMZ4-F1
#
_entry.id   AF-A0A7S4MMZ4-F1
#
_cell.length_a   1.000
_cell.length_b   1.000
_cell.length_c   1.000
_cell.angle_alpha   90.00
_cell.angle_beta   90.00
_cell.angle_gamma   90.00
#
_symmetry.space_group_name_H-M   'P 1'
#
loop_
_entity.id
_entity.type
_entity.pdbx_description
1 polymer ?
#
loop_
_entity_poly.entity_id
_entity_poly.type
_entity_poly.pdbx_seq_one_letter_code
_entity_poly.pdbx_strand_id
1 'polypeptide(L)'
;AFYGPMAFDTGAFLAGLLLAYVFHAGRQQCPLSSEGQGDYAEWVLDQVATFWKAFRDEFVRLWDDPSEHMGHLGFRQEALITGEDDNAEEWSDSQNDTMIKLLRESLGFAGAKILRRIVGGAHAEELEIIEDIHVRAMCEIQGLEIAKDLIKTADTYSSIEEAVQMAKMRKPVG
;
A
#
# COMPACT_ATOMS: atom_id res chain seq x y z
N ALA A 1 12.02 7.89 15.09
CA ALA A 1 12.37 8.12 13.68
C ALA A 1 13.87 7.94 13.52
N PHE A 2 14.30 7.31 12.43
CA PHE A 2 15.71 7.12 12.05
C PHE A 2 15.81 7.11 10.52
N TYR A 3 17.02 7.20 9.96
CA TYR A 3 17.22 7.10 8.51
C TYR A 3 17.02 5.65 8.03
N GLY A 4 15.93 5.40 7.32
CA GLY A 4 15.54 4.09 6.82
C GLY A 4 14.90 4.17 5.43
N PRO A 5 14.46 3.04 4.88
CA PRO A 5 13.80 3.02 3.57
C PRO A 5 12.47 3.78 3.65
N MET A 6 12.27 4.75 2.76
CA MET A 6 11.02 5.52 2.66
C MET A 6 9.79 4.61 2.54
N ALA A 7 9.94 3.50 1.82
CA ALA A 7 8.93 2.48 1.61
C ALA A 7 8.37 1.88 2.92
N PHE A 8 9.08 2.00 4.04
CA PHE A 8 8.62 1.47 5.33
C PHE A 8 7.36 2.18 5.81
N ASP A 9 7.28 3.50 5.68
CA ASP A 9 6.15 4.30 6.18
C ASP A 9 4.93 4.19 5.26
N THR A 10 5.14 4.24 3.95
CA THR A 10 4.08 4.00 2.94
C THR A 10 3.55 2.56 3.04
N GLY A 11 4.43 1.56 3.15
CA GLY A 11 4.03 0.17 3.39
C GLY A 11 3.29 -0.01 4.72
N ALA A 12 3.72 0.73 5.76
CA ALA A 12 3.06 0.72 7.04
C ALA A 12 1.63 1.27 6.99
N PHE A 13 1.38 2.29 6.15
CA PHE A 13 0.06 2.88 5.92
C PHE A 13 -0.83 1.94 5.09
N LEU A 14 -0.30 1.43 3.97
CA LEU A 14 -0.99 0.46 3.10
C LEU A 14 -1.45 -0.78 3.88
N ALA A 15 -0.59 -1.33 4.75
CA ALA A 15 -0.95 -2.45 5.62
C ALA A 15 -2.16 -2.15 6.53
N GLY A 16 -2.27 -0.92 7.04
CA GLY A 16 -3.40 -0.52 7.87
C GLY A 16 -4.72 -0.53 7.09
N LEU A 17 -4.71 0.02 5.86
CA LEU A 17 -5.87 -0.03 4.98
C LEU A 17 -6.26 -1.47 4.61
N LEU A 18 -5.27 -2.32 4.31
CA LEU A 18 -5.53 -3.72 3.96
C LEU A 18 -6.05 -4.54 5.15
N LEU A 19 -5.56 -4.30 6.37
CA LEU A 19 -6.10 -4.92 7.58
C LEU A 19 -7.54 -4.44 7.87
N ALA A 20 -7.81 -3.16 7.69
CA ALA A 20 -9.17 -2.63 7.79
C ALA A 20 -10.11 -3.25 6.74
N TYR A 21 -9.66 -3.40 5.49
CA TYR A 21 -10.40 -4.10 4.45
C TYR A 21 -10.75 -5.52 4.87
N VAL A 22 -9.76 -6.29 5.34
CA VAL A 22 -9.96 -7.67 5.80
C VAL A 22 -10.93 -7.75 6.98
N PHE A 23 -10.81 -6.84 7.96
CA PHE A 23 -11.73 -6.75 9.09
C PHE A 23 -13.19 -6.55 8.62
N HIS A 24 -13.43 -5.62 7.70
CA HIS A 24 -14.78 -5.35 7.22
C HIS A 24 -15.30 -6.44 6.27
N ALA A 25 -14.46 -6.98 5.39
CA ALA A 25 -14.83 -8.03 4.44
C ALA A 25 -15.18 -9.35 5.15
N GLY A 26 -14.43 -9.74 6.18
CA GLY A 26 -14.72 -10.97 6.92
C GLY A 26 -16.01 -10.87 7.76
N ARG A 27 -16.35 -9.68 8.27
CA ARG A 27 -17.61 -9.46 8.99
C ARG A 27 -18.85 -9.57 8.08
N GLN A 28 -18.76 -9.15 6.82
CA GLN A 28 -19.85 -9.33 5.84
C GLN A 28 -20.20 -10.79 5.59
N GLN A 29 -19.22 -11.68 5.70
CA GLN A 29 -19.41 -13.12 5.49
C GLN A 29 -19.98 -13.81 6.73
N CYS A 30 -20.13 -13.08 7.84
CA CYS A 30 -20.80 -13.58 9.03
C CYS A 30 -22.33 -13.55 8.81
N PRO A 31 -23.05 -14.67 9.04
CA PRO A 31 -24.51 -14.75 8.89
C PRO A 31 -25.30 -13.78 9.79
N LEU A 32 -24.64 -13.15 10.76
CA LEU A 32 -25.18 -12.18 11.70
C LEU A 32 -24.94 -10.71 11.28
N SER A 33 -24.36 -10.46 10.10
CA SER A 33 -24.05 -9.10 9.65
C SER A 33 -25.27 -8.40 9.05
N SER A 34 -25.47 -7.14 9.43
CA SER A 34 -26.51 -6.26 8.88
C SER A 34 -26.18 -5.84 7.45
N GLU A 35 -27.20 -5.70 6.60
CA GLU A 35 -27.09 -5.18 5.23
C GLU A 35 -26.32 -3.84 5.19
N GLY A 36 -25.37 -3.69 4.25
CA GLY A 36 -24.61 -2.45 4.01
C GLY A 36 -23.11 -2.48 4.32
N GLN A 37 -22.57 -3.58 4.87
CA GLN A 37 -21.13 -3.68 5.14
C GLN A 37 -20.29 -3.91 3.87
N GLY A 38 -20.88 -4.51 2.83
CA GLY A 38 -20.31 -4.76 1.49
C GLY A 38 -19.55 -3.56 0.93
N ASP A 39 -20.31 -2.48 0.79
CA ASP A 39 -19.87 -1.22 0.19
C ASP A 39 -18.71 -0.57 0.98
N TYR A 40 -18.67 -0.76 2.31
CA TYR A 40 -17.62 -0.16 3.12
C TYR A 40 -16.27 -0.85 2.96
N ALA A 41 -16.21 -2.19 2.88
CA ALA A 41 -14.92 -2.87 2.65
C ALA A 41 -14.37 -2.53 1.26
N GLU A 42 -15.24 -2.50 0.24
CA GLU A 42 -14.83 -2.07 -1.10
C GLU A 42 -14.33 -0.62 -1.09
N TRP A 43 -15.02 0.28 -0.38
CA TRP A 43 -14.57 1.66 -0.23
C TRP A 43 -13.21 1.77 0.46
N VAL A 44 -12.95 0.98 1.52
CA VAL A 44 -11.64 0.94 2.20
C VAL A 44 -10.56 0.45 1.23
N LEU A 45 -10.88 -0.56 0.42
CA LEU A 45 -9.95 -1.08 -0.57
C LEU A 45 -9.65 -0.04 -1.66
N ASP A 46 -10.63 0.75 -2.08
CA ASP A 46 -10.43 1.88 -3.01
C ASP A 46 -9.54 2.98 -2.41
N GLN A 47 -9.50 3.12 -1.07
CA GLN A 47 -8.58 4.06 -0.41
C GLN A 47 -7.11 3.66 -0.58
N VAL A 48 -6.80 2.39 -0.82
CA VAL A 48 -5.43 1.92 -1.11
C VAL A 48 -4.91 2.58 -2.39
N ALA A 49 -5.70 2.53 -3.47
CA ALA A 49 -5.36 3.16 -4.74
C ALA A 49 -5.36 4.69 -4.63
N THR A 50 -6.36 5.25 -3.94
CA THR A 50 -6.49 6.70 -3.72
C THR A 50 -5.27 7.27 -3.00
N PHE A 51 -4.84 6.63 -1.91
CA PHE A 51 -3.65 7.01 -1.18
C PHE A 51 -2.40 6.96 -2.06
N TRP A 52 -2.17 5.84 -2.75
CA TRP A 52 -0.96 5.67 -3.55
C TRP A 52 -0.87 6.69 -4.67
N LYS A 53 -2.00 6.96 -5.34
CA LYS A 53 -2.07 7.98 -6.38
C LYS A 53 -1.75 9.37 -5.82
N ALA A 54 -2.39 9.77 -4.72
CA ALA A 54 -2.14 11.07 -4.10
C ALA A 54 -0.67 11.21 -3.63
N PHE A 55 -0.10 10.14 -3.06
CA PHE A 55 1.30 10.09 -2.68
C PHE A 55 2.23 10.25 -3.89
N ARG A 56 1.99 9.50 -4.98
CA ARG A 56 2.78 9.62 -6.22
C ARG A 56 2.70 11.02 -6.79
N ASP A 57 1.49 11.55 -6.94
CA ASP A 57 1.25 12.85 -7.55
C ASP A 57 1.97 13.95 -6.76
N GLU A 58 1.87 13.92 -5.43
CA GLU A 58 2.56 14.89 -4.57
C GLU A 58 4.08 14.67 -4.54
N PHE A 59 4.56 13.42 -4.54
CA PHE A 59 5.99 13.12 -4.57
C PHE A 59 6.64 13.61 -5.87
N VAL A 60 6.00 13.39 -7.02
CA VAL A 60 6.47 13.87 -8.33
C VAL A 60 6.32 15.39 -8.44
N ARG A 61 5.21 15.97 -7.97
CA ARG A 61 5.04 17.43 -7.92
C ARG A 61 6.15 18.07 -7.10
N LEU A 62 6.45 17.50 -5.92
CA LEU A 62 7.59 17.92 -5.13
C LEU A 62 8.84 17.76 -5.97
N TRP A 63 9.15 16.57 -6.52
CA TRP A 63 10.29 16.26 -7.43
C TRP A 63 10.54 17.38 -8.48
N ASP A 64 9.47 17.91 -9.06
CA ASP A 64 9.52 18.93 -10.09
C ASP A 64 9.65 20.38 -9.59
N ASP A 65 9.44 20.65 -8.31
CA ASP A 65 9.50 21.99 -7.73
C ASP A 65 10.93 22.37 -7.31
N PRO A 66 11.61 23.28 -8.03
CA PRO A 66 12.98 23.68 -7.70
C PRO A 66 13.07 24.51 -6.41
N SER A 67 11.95 25.06 -5.91
CA SER A 67 11.93 25.85 -4.67
C SER A 67 11.85 24.97 -3.42
N GLU A 68 11.26 23.78 -3.55
CA GLU A 68 11.13 22.79 -2.48
C GLU A 68 12.33 21.81 -2.44
N HIS A 69 13.26 21.91 -3.41
CA HIS A 69 14.51 21.15 -3.45
C HIS A 69 15.76 22.01 -3.26
N MET A 70 16.28 22.01 -2.03
CA MET A 70 17.60 22.58 -1.73
C MET A 70 18.71 21.51 -1.62
N GLY A 71 18.41 20.25 -1.94
CA GLY A 71 19.36 19.14 -1.88
C GLY A 71 20.17 18.98 -3.16
N HIS A 72 21.43 18.56 -3.05
CA HIS A 72 22.28 18.15 -4.18
C HIS A 72 21.77 16.84 -4.81
N LEU A 73 20.68 16.89 -5.56
CA LEU A 73 20.36 15.85 -6.54
C LEU A 73 21.12 16.21 -7.82
N GLY A 74 22.35 15.69 -7.91
CA GLY A 74 23.35 16.00 -8.93
C GLY A 74 23.01 15.61 -10.38
N PHE A 75 21.74 15.55 -10.77
CA PHE A 75 21.33 15.17 -12.12
C PHE A 75 20.36 16.15 -12.80
N ARG A 76 19.60 16.97 -12.07
CA ARG A 76 18.63 17.92 -12.67
C ARG A 76 18.83 19.38 -12.30
N GLN A 77 19.79 19.67 -11.41
CA GLN A 77 19.99 21.02 -10.89
C GLN A 77 20.32 22.03 -11.99
N GLU A 78 21.11 21.65 -13.00
CA GLU A 78 21.50 22.57 -14.07
C GLU A 78 20.34 22.86 -15.04
N ALA A 79 19.62 21.83 -15.52
CA ALA A 79 18.46 21.99 -16.41
C ALA A 79 17.27 22.72 -15.76
N LEU A 80 17.00 22.49 -14.47
CA LEU A 80 15.97 23.22 -13.73
C LEU A 80 16.32 24.70 -13.51
N ILE A 81 17.62 25.02 -13.41
CA ILE A 81 18.09 26.40 -13.22
C ILE A 81 18.11 27.16 -14.56
N THR A 82 18.46 26.49 -15.67
CA THR A 82 18.61 27.12 -16.99
C THR A 82 17.30 27.19 -17.78
N GLY A 83 16.33 26.29 -17.50
CA GLY A 83 15.06 26.23 -18.22
C GLY A 83 15.15 25.63 -19.63
N GLU A 84 16.29 25.06 -19.99
CA GLU A 84 16.52 24.30 -21.23
C GLU A 84 16.68 22.83 -20.84
N ASP A 85 15.74 21.97 -21.26
CA ASP A 85 15.74 20.55 -20.90
C ASP A 85 15.50 19.66 -22.13
N ASP A 86 16.59 19.30 -22.80
CA ASP A 86 16.59 18.37 -23.94
C ASP A 86 16.26 16.91 -23.52
N ASN A 87 16.17 16.61 -22.21
CA ASN A 87 16.03 15.25 -21.66
C ASN A 87 14.70 15.04 -20.90
N ALA A 88 13.69 15.87 -21.13
CA ALA A 88 12.40 15.81 -20.42
C ALA A 88 11.76 14.40 -20.39
N GLU A 89 11.88 13.64 -21.48
CA GLU A 89 11.37 12.27 -21.59
C GLU A 89 12.15 11.30 -20.67
N GLU A 90 13.47 11.37 -20.66
CA GLU A 90 14.32 10.53 -19.79
C GLU A 90 14.06 10.79 -18.30
N TRP A 91 13.75 12.04 -17.91
CA TRP A 91 13.41 12.39 -16.54
C TRP A 91 12.09 11.78 -16.09
N SER A 92 11.07 11.85 -16.94
CA SER A 92 9.77 11.22 -16.69
C SER A 92 9.92 9.71 -16.51
N ASP A 93 10.75 9.07 -17.33
CA ASP A 93 11.02 7.63 -17.21
C ASP A 93 11.74 7.29 -15.89
N SER A 94 12.74 8.06 -15.50
CA SER A 94 13.45 7.86 -14.23
C SER A 94 12.54 8.06 -13.01
N GLN A 95 11.65 9.04 -13.04
CA GLN A 95 10.63 9.25 -12.00
C GLN A 95 9.68 8.05 -11.94
N ASN A 96 9.18 7.58 -13.08
CA ASN A 96 8.29 6.42 -13.15
C ASN A 96 8.97 5.16 -12.61
N ASP A 97 10.21 4.88 -13.02
CA ASP A 97 10.98 3.73 -12.51
C ASP A 97 11.20 3.81 -11.00
N THR A 98 11.50 5.01 -10.48
CA THR A 98 11.65 5.23 -9.04
C THR A 98 10.35 4.98 -8.31
N MET A 99 9.22 5.47 -8.83
CA MET A 99 7.90 5.27 -8.23
C MET A 99 7.44 3.81 -8.29
N ILE A 100 7.74 3.09 -9.37
CA ILE A 100 7.47 1.65 -9.47
C ILE A 100 8.32 0.90 -8.44
N LYS A 101 9.61 1.21 -8.32
CA LYS A 101 10.46 0.58 -7.29
C LYS A 101 9.93 0.84 -5.87
N LEU A 102 9.56 2.09 -5.59
CA LEU A 102 9.01 2.49 -4.29
C LEU A 102 7.69 1.80 -3.99
N LEU A 103 6.82 1.62 -5.00
CA LEU A 103 5.58 0.83 -4.87
C LEU A 103 5.89 -0.59 -4.41
N ARG A 104 6.78 -1.28 -5.14
CA ARG A 104 7.14 -2.68 -4.88
C ARG A 104 7.71 -2.86 -3.48
N GLU A 105 8.62 -1.99 -3.07
CA GLU A 105 9.17 -2.01 -1.70
C GLU A 105 8.08 -1.74 -0.66
N SER A 106 7.17 -0.78 -0.92
CA SER A 106 6.06 -0.45 -0.02
C SER A 106 5.11 -1.63 0.16
N LEU A 107 4.77 -2.34 -0.93
CA LEU A 107 3.95 -3.54 -0.90
C LEU A 107 4.62 -4.67 -0.11
N GLY A 108 5.93 -4.88 -0.30
CA GLY A 108 6.71 -5.85 0.48
C GLY A 108 6.67 -5.55 1.99
N PHE A 109 6.88 -4.28 2.37
CA PHE A 109 6.76 -3.86 3.77
C PHE A 109 5.33 -3.96 4.30
N ALA A 110 4.32 -3.68 3.46
CA ALA A 110 2.92 -3.85 3.83
C ALA A 110 2.63 -5.31 4.16
N GLY A 111 3.03 -6.26 3.29
CA GLY A 111 2.89 -7.69 3.55
C GLY A 111 3.59 -8.13 4.83
N ALA A 112 4.84 -7.71 5.05
CA ALA A 112 5.57 -8.02 6.28
C ALA A 112 4.86 -7.47 7.54
N LYS A 113 4.27 -6.27 7.44
CA LYS A 113 3.54 -5.66 8.55
C LYS A 113 2.21 -6.36 8.83
N ILE A 114 1.46 -6.75 7.80
CA ILE A 114 0.22 -7.53 7.96
C ILE A 114 0.56 -8.87 8.62
N LEU A 115 1.57 -9.58 8.12
CA LEU A 115 1.99 -10.87 8.67
C LEU A 115 2.33 -10.74 10.16
N ARG A 116 3.19 -9.79 10.56
CA ARG A 116 3.56 -9.63 11.98
C ARG A 116 2.41 -9.18 12.87
N ARG A 117 1.37 -8.53 12.32
CA ARG A 117 0.17 -8.11 13.05
C ARG A 117 -0.83 -9.24 13.25
N ILE A 118 -0.70 -10.35 12.53
CA ILE A 118 -1.56 -11.52 12.67
C ILE A 118 -0.86 -12.61 13.51
N VAL A 119 0.41 -12.91 13.25
CA VAL A 119 1.13 -14.01 13.95
C VAL A 119 2.21 -13.56 14.93
N GLY A 120 2.53 -12.26 15.00
CA GLY A 120 3.58 -11.72 15.87
C GLY A 120 3.06 -11.26 17.24
N GLY A 121 3.93 -10.86 18.16
CA GLY A 121 3.52 -10.55 19.54
C GLY A 121 2.68 -9.27 19.76
N ALA A 122 2.41 -8.48 18.70
CA ALA A 122 1.61 -7.26 18.79
C ALA A 122 0.54 -7.26 17.70
N HIS A 123 -0.64 -7.76 18.05
CA HIS A 123 -1.71 -8.02 17.08
C HIS A 123 -2.36 -6.75 16.51
N ALA A 124 -3.12 -6.92 15.43
CA ALA A 124 -4.03 -5.91 14.90
C ALA A 124 -5.25 -5.80 15.84
N GLU A 125 -5.43 -4.62 16.43
CA GLU A 125 -6.49 -4.37 17.42
C GLU A 125 -7.88 -4.58 16.81
N GLU A 126 -8.06 -4.18 15.55
CA GLU A 126 -9.28 -4.38 14.79
C GLU A 126 -9.66 -5.87 14.65
N LEU A 127 -8.70 -6.79 14.60
CA LEU A 127 -9.02 -8.22 14.54
C LEU A 127 -9.34 -8.79 15.93
N GLU A 128 -8.71 -8.27 16.98
CA GLU A 128 -8.91 -8.73 18.37
C GLU A 128 -10.31 -8.40 18.91
N ILE A 129 -10.95 -7.34 18.43
CA ILE A 129 -12.33 -7.00 18.81
C ILE A 129 -13.39 -7.94 18.21
N ILE A 130 -13.01 -8.85 17.32
CA ILE A 130 -13.91 -9.88 16.79
C ILE A 130 -14.04 -11.01 17.83
N GLU A 131 -15.19 -11.04 18.53
CA GLU A 131 -15.46 -12.04 19.57
C GLU A 131 -15.63 -13.47 19.03
N ASP A 132 -16.22 -13.63 17.84
CA ASP A 132 -16.39 -14.93 17.21
C ASP A 132 -15.05 -15.42 16.64
N ILE A 133 -14.51 -16.49 17.23
CA ILE A 133 -13.22 -17.07 16.85
C ILE A 133 -13.18 -17.54 15.40
N HIS A 134 -14.31 -18.01 14.84
CA HIS A 134 -14.37 -18.48 13.46
C HIS A 134 -14.34 -17.29 12.49
N VAL A 135 -15.07 -16.22 12.80
CA VAL A 135 -15.03 -14.98 11.99
C VAL A 135 -13.65 -14.35 12.06
N ARG A 136 -13.03 -14.32 13.25
CA ARG A 136 -11.66 -13.80 13.42
C ARG A 136 -10.66 -14.61 12.61
N ALA A 137 -10.70 -15.93 12.71
CA ALA A 137 -9.82 -16.81 11.94
C ALA A 137 -9.99 -16.63 10.42
N MET A 138 -11.22 -16.45 9.92
CA MET A 138 -11.45 -16.14 8.51
C MET A 138 -10.78 -14.84 8.08
N CYS A 139 -10.88 -13.79 8.89
CA CYS A 139 -10.20 -12.51 8.64
C CYS A 139 -8.67 -12.70 8.64
N GLU A 140 -8.13 -13.34 9.67
CA GLU A 140 -6.70 -13.60 9.81
C GLU A 140 -6.14 -14.42 8.64
N ILE A 141 -6.84 -15.46 8.20
CA ILE A 141 -6.46 -16.27 7.04
C ILE A 141 -6.43 -15.40 5.77
N GLN A 142 -7.46 -14.59 5.54
CA GLN A 142 -7.51 -13.70 4.38
C GLN A 142 -6.34 -12.70 4.40
N GLY A 143 -6.07 -12.07 5.55
CA GLY A 143 -4.95 -11.16 5.74
C GLY A 143 -3.60 -11.84 5.52
N LEU A 144 -3.42 -13.08 5.97
CA LEU A 144 -2.21 -13.85 5.74
C LEU A 144 -1.99 -14.22 4.27
N GLU A 145 -3.04 -14.55 3.52
CA GLU A 145 -2.92 -14.81 2.08
C GLU A 145 -2.54 -13.54 1.32
N ILE A 146 -3.15 -12.40 1.63
CA ILE A 146 -2.74 -11.10 1.07
C ILE A 146 -1.28 -10.81 1.42
N ALA A 147 -0.90 -10.97 2.68
CA ALA A 147 0.47 -10.72 3.12
C ALA A 147 1.50 -11.58 2.40
N LYS A 148 1.22 -12.89 2.24
CA LYS A 148 2.09 -13.84 1.55
C LYS A 148 2.27 -13.46 0.09
N ASP A 149 1.21 -13.07 -0.60
CA ASP A 149 1.31 -12.61 -1.99
C ASP A 149 2.16 -11.36 -2.10
N LEU A 150 1.87 -10.33 -1.30
CA LEU A 150 2.64 -9.09 -1.32
C LEU A 150 4.13 -9.34 -1.06
N ILE A 151 4.49 -10.21 -0.11
CA ILE A 151 5.90 -10.54 0.16
C ILE A 151 6.55 -11.27 -1.02
N LYS A 152 5.83 -12.16 -1.69
CA LYS A 152 6.39 -13.06 -2.72
C LYS A 152 6.40 -12.48 -4.12
N THR A 153 5.47 -11.60 -4.43
CA THR A 153 5.24 -11.12 -5.80
C THR A 153 5.21 -9.59 -5.89
N ALA A 154 5.56 -8.87 -4.82
CA ALA A 154 5.68 -7.40 -4.84
C ALA A 154 6.48 -6.90 -6.05
N ASP A 155 7.57 -7.58 -6.40
CA ASP A 155 8.46 -7.22 -7.50
C ASP A 155 7.82 -7.34 -8.90
N THR A 156 6.70 -8.05 -9.04
CA THR A 156 5.99 -8.20 -10.31
C THR A 156 4.97 -7.10 -10.57
N TYR A 157 4.56 -6.36 -9.53
CA TYR A 157 3.52 -5.33 -9.68
C TYR A 157 4.01 -4.16 -10.53
N SER A 158 3.15 -3.72 -11.45
CA SER A 158 3.34 -2.52 -12.27
C SER A 158 2.49 -1.34 -11.78
N SER A 159 1.46 -1.61 -10.98
CA SER A 159 0.50 -0.61 -10.50
C SER A 159 -0.09 -0.98 -9.14
N ILE A 160 -0.68 -0.01 -8.45
CA ILE A 160 -1.38 -0.26 -7.18
C ILE A 160 -2.71 -0.99 -7.42
N GLU A 161 -3.31 -0.79 -8.60
CA GLU A 161 -4.56 -1.40 -9.03
C GLU A 161 -4.44 -2.93 -9.12
N GLU A 162 -3.30 -3.43 -9.59
CA GLU A 162 -3.01 -4.87 -9.59
C GLU A 162 -3.00 -5.44 -8.15
N ALA A 163 -2.44 -4.71 -7.18
CA ALA A 163 -2.41 -5.12 -5.78
C ALA A 163 -3.81 -5.08 -5.13
N VAL A 164 -4.59 -4.04 -5.45
CA VAL A 164 -6.00 -3.92 -5.07
C VAL A 164 -6.81 -5.10 -5.62
N GLN A 165 -6.64 -5.43 -6.90
CA GLN A 165 -7.35 -6.53 -7.52
C GLN A 165 -6.94 -7.88 -6.92
N MET A 166 -5.65 -8.08 -6.64
CA MET A 166 -5.18 -9.27 -5.92
C MET A 166 -5.85 -9.39 -4.56
N ALA A 167 -5.86 -8.32 -3.75
CA ALA A 167 -6.51 -8.33 -2.44
C ALA A 167 -8.01 -8.61 -2.52
N LYS A 168 -8.69 -8.11 -3.55
CA LYS A 168 -10.11 -8.41 -3.83
C LYS A 168 -10.36 -9.87 -4.17
N MET A 169 -9.44 -10.52 -4.88
CA MET A 169 -9.53 -11.94 -5.25
C MET A 169 -9.25 -12.89 -4.08
N ARG A 170 -8.49 -12.44 -3.07
CA ARG A 170 -8.24 -13.20 -1.85
C ARG A 170 -9.45 -13.15 -0.94
N LYS A 171 -10.35 -14.14 -1.09
CA LYS A 171 -11.46 -14.40 -0.16
C LYS A 171 -11.03 -15.38 0.94
N PRO A 172 -11.62 -15.30 2.15
CA PRO A 172 -11.42 -16.33 3.16
C PRO A 172 -11.82 -17.69 2.59
N VAL A 173 -10.95 -18.69 2.72
CA VAL A 173 -11.31 -20.08 2.43
C VAL A 173 -11.90 -20.64 3.71
N GLY A 174 -13.19 -20.98 3.67
CA GLY A 174 -13.91 -21.68 4.74
C GLY A 174 -13.83 -23.19 4.59
#